data_AF-A0A7G2CG70-F1
#
_entry.id   AF-A0A7G2CG70-F1
#
_cell.length_a   1.000
_cell.length_b   1.000
_cell.length_c   1.000
_cell.angle_alpha   90.00
_cell.angle_beta   90.00
_cell.angle_gamma   90.00
#
_symmetry.space_group_name_H-M   'P 1'
#
loop_
_entity.id
_entity.type
_entity.pdbx_description
1 polymer ?
#
loop_
_entity_poly.entity_id
_entity_poly.type
_entity_poly.pdbx_seq_one_letter_code
_entity_poly.pdbx_strand_id
1 'polypeptide(L)'
;MKRTSVRIAGFTMKYIQGTGKWDEDHVNDFNAMPYLSARSTMMWYYSMERHQTRSNLRSRRSTQSSNNNQGLHHSGKGAFAREMERKGIQVDKYPLTTTTGARRVAEMVVLRRQKLEDMSADLMAKQRESVKLEKPSKWFDESKGPLNPRFVKAMQPHYKVNIQDLPETPIVYHN
;
A
#
# COMPACT_ATOMS: atom_id res chain seq x y z
N MET A 1 8.74 45.53 -24.30
CA MET A 1 9.23 44.13 -24.25
C MET A 1 9.41 43.70 -22.80
N LYS A 2 8.56 42.81 -22.27
CA LYS A 2 8.73 42.28 -20.90
C LYS A 2 9.92 41.33 -20.89
N ARG A 3 10.98 41.67 -20.17
CA ARG A 3 12.12 40.80 -19.91
C ARG A 3 11.65 39.62 -19.07
N THR A 4 11.39 38.47 -19.69
CA THR A 4 11.25 37.20 -18.98
C THR A 4 12.60 36.86 -18.37
N SER A 5 12.71 36.97 -17.05
CA SER A 5 13.84 36.40 -16.32
C SER A 5 13.82 34.89 -16.55
N VAL A 6 14.79 34.40 -17.32
CA VAL A 6 15.08 32.98 -17.39
C VAL A 6 15.55 32.59 -16.00
N ARG A 7 14.65 32.08 -15.16
CA ARG A 7 15.04 31.43 -13.91
C ARG A 7 15.88 30.22 -14.32
N ILE A 8 17.20 30.33 -14.15
CA ILE A 8 18.12 29.21 -14.29
C ILE A 8 17.73 28.21 -13.20
N ALA A 9 16.93 27.21 -13.56
CA ALA A 9 16.66 26.08 -12.70
C ALA A 9 17.96 25.26 -12.59
N GLY A 10 18.43 25.04 -11.37
CA GLY A 10 19.62 24.24 -11.10
C GLY A 10 19.38 22.72 -11.22
N PHE A 11 20.43 21.95 -10.99
CA PHE A 11 20.33 20.49 -10.87
C PHE A 11 19.44 20.11 -9.70
N THR A 12 18.44 19.28 -9.98
CA THR A 12 17.61 18.57 -9.01
C THR A 12 17.46 17.14 -9.51
N MET A 13 17.46 16.17 -8.61
CA MET A 13 17.50 14.74 -8.97
C MET A 13 16.12 14.25 -9.48
N LYS A 14 15.70 14.72 -10.65
CA LYS A 14 14.42 14.32 -11.27
C LYS A 14 14.30 12.81 -11.49
N TYR A 15 15.43 12.11 -11.63
CA TYR A 15 15.47 10.67 -11.89
C TYR A 15 15.13 9.82 -10.65
N ILE A 16 15.22 10.36 -9.43
CA ILE A 16 14.72 9.69 -8.21
C ILE A 16 13.32 10.18 -7.81
N GLN A 17 12.85 11.28 -8.41
CA GLN A 17 11.53 11.80 -8.09
C GLN A 17 10.46 10.83 -8.61
N GLY A 18 9.63 10.30 -7.72
CA GLY A 18 8.60 9.31 -8.05
C GLY A 18 9.10 7.88 -8.24
N THR A 19 10.33 7.56 -7.81
CA THR A 19 10.84 6.17 -7.77
C THR A 19 10.59 5.47 -6.43
N GLY A 20 10.05 6.20 -5.45
CA GLY A 20 9.68 5.64 -4.16
C GLY A 20 8.50 4.68 -4.26
N LYS A 21 8.22 3.99 -3.15
CA LYS A 21 7.08 3.07 -3.08
C LYS A 21 5.76 3.82 -2.91
N TRP A 22 5.82 5.02 -2.33
CA TRP A 22 4.67 5.86 -2.02
C TRP A 22 4.89 7.31 -2.47
N ASP A 23 3.82 8.12 -2.42
CA ASP A 23 3.82 9.49 -2.96
C ASP A 23 4.62 10.48 -2.10
N GLU A 24 4.82 10.19 -0.82
CA GLU A 24 5.61 10.98 0.13
C GLU A 24 7.13 10.80 -0.03
N ASP A 25 7.56 9.72 -0.70
CA ASP A 25 8.97 9.39 -0.84
C ASP A 25 9.68 10.35 -1.82
N HIS A 26 10.93 10.71 -1.49
CA HIS A 26 11.77 11.62 -2.28
C HIS A 26 11.15 13.01 -2.53
N VAL A 27 10.25 13.44 -1.64
CA VAL A 27 9.75 14.82 -1.57
C VAL A 27 10.52 15.58 -0.49
N ASN A 28 10.95 16.82 -0.79
CA ASN A 28 11.58 17.67 0.21
C ASN A 28 10.52 18.33 1.12
N ASP A 29 10.00 17.56 2.07
CA ASP A 29 9.01 18.00 3.06
C ASP A 29 9.70 18.49 4.36
N PHE A 30 10.23 19.71 4.32
CA PHE A 30 11.03 20.28 5.41
C PHE A 30 10.18 20.93 6.53
N ASN A 31 8.86 21.02 6.36
CA ASN A 31 7.96 21.71 7.29
C ASN A 31 6.99 20.76 8.00
N ALA A 32 7.29 19.46 8.03
CA ALA A 32 6.56 18.48 8.82
C ALA A 32 6.72 18.72 10.34
N MET A 33 5.69 18.40 11.12
CA MET A 33 5.69 18.52 12.58
C MET A 33 5.80 17.14 13.25
N PRO A 34 6.45 17.01 14.42
CA PRO A 34 6.56 15.71 15.13
C PRO A 34 5.22 15.09 15.55
N TYR A 35 4.20 15.92 15.77
CA TYR A 35 2.83 15.49 16.06
C TYR A 35 1.86 16.15 15.08
N LEU A 36 1.02 15.32 14.46
CA LEU A 36 -0.02 15.76 13.54
C LEU A 36 -1.38 15.31 14.08
N SER A 37 -2.31 16.26 14.24
CA SER A 37 -3.71 15.95 14.51
C SER A 37 -4.34 15.20 13.33
N ALA A 38 -5.48 14.54 13.52
CA ALA A 38 -6.17 13.83 12.45
C ALA A 38 -6.41 14.69 11.19
N ARG A 39 -6.79 15.97 11.36
CA ARG A 39 -6.97 16.90 10.24
C ARG A 39 -5.65 17.25 9.56
N SER A 40 -4.60 17.48 10.35
CA SER A 40 -3.27 17.80 9.84
C SER A 40 -2.68 16.62 9.05
N THR A 41 -2.84 15.39 9.54
CA THR A 41 -2.41 14.17 8.86
C THR A 41 -3.16 13.97 7.55
N MET A 42 -4.49 14.16 7.53
CA MET A 42 -5.28 14.08 6.30
C MET A 42 -4.83 15.12 5.27
N MET A 43 -4.56 16.35 5.71
CA MET A 43 -4.04 17.42 4.84
C MET A 43 -2.64 17.11 4.30
N TRP A 44 -1.81 16.43 5.09
CA TRP A 44 -0.49 15.97 4.65
C TRP A 44 -0.60 14.93 3.53
N TYR A 45 -1.41 13.87 3.71
CA TYR A 45 -1.68 12.87 2.66
C TYR A 45 -2.22 13.51 1.38
N TYR A 46 -3.22 14.39 1.51
CA TYR A 46 -3.76 15.13 0.37
C TYR A 46 -2.69 15.98 -0.34
N SER A 47 -1.79 16.59 0.42
CA SER A 47 -0.73 17.44 -0.15
C SER A 47 0.28 16.62 -0.96
N MET A 48 0.62 15.41 -0.50
CA MET A 48 1.51 14.48 -1.21
C MET A 48 0.87 13.96 -2.50
N GLU A 49 -0.36 13.44 -2.43
CA GLU A 49 -1.12 12.97 -3.60
C GLU A 49 -1.31 14.10 -4.63
N ARG A 50 -1.67 15.30 -4.15
CA ARG A 50 -1.83 16.48 -5.01
C ARG A 50 -0.52 16.91 -5.64
N HIS A 51 0.61 16.84 -4.92
CA HIS A 51 1.92 17.20 -5.45
C HIS A 51 2.28 16.30 -6.63
N GLN A 52 2.20 14.99 -6.44
CA GLN A 52 2.49 13.99 -7.46
C GLN A 52 1.55 14.12 -8.68
N THR A 53 0.24 14.22 -8.42
CA THR A 53 -0.78 14.34 -9.47
C THR A 53 -0.62 15.62 -10.29
N ARG A 54 -0.39 16.77 -9.65
CA ARG A 54 -0.20 18.04 -10.37
C ARG A 54 1.06 18.05 -11.20
N SER A 55 2.15 17.49 -10.69
CA SER A 55 3.40 17.35 -11.44
C SER A 55 3.17 16.55 -12.72
N ASN A 56 2.55 15.37 -12.60
CA ASN A 56 2.26 14.48 -13.73
C ASN A 56 1.31 15.10 -14.76
N LEU A 57 0.20 15.71 -14.30
CA LEU A 57 -0.77 16.36 -15.20
C LEU A 57 -0.18 17.56 -15.92
N ARG A 58 0.63 18.37 -15.22
CA ARG A 58 1.30 19.52 -15.84
C ARG A 58 2.26 19.07 -16.93
N SER A 59 3.09 18.06 -16.66
CA SER A 59 4.03 17.51 -17.64
C SER A 59 3.29 16.94 -18.84
N ARG A 60 2.27 16.11 -18.62
CA ARG A 60 1.41 15.55 -19.70
C ARG A 60 0.81 16.63 -20.58
N ARG A 61 0.14 17.62 -19.98
CA ARG A 61 -0.48 18.72 -20.71
C ARG A 61 0.56 19.50 -21.52
N SER A 62 1.69 19.86 -20.92
CA SER A 62 2.74 20.62 -21.59
C SER A 62 3.30 19.89 -22.81
N THR A 63 3.59 18.59 -22.67
CA THR A 63 4.11 17.77 -23.77
C THR A 63 3.08 17.62 -24.89
N GLN A 64 1.82 17.31 -24.55
CA GLN A 64 0.75 17.16 -25.55
C GLN A 64 0.50 18.45 -26.32
N SER A 65 0.43 19.60 -25.65
CA SER A 65 0.29 20.90 -26.30
C SER A 65 1.48 21.22 -27.20
N SER A 66 2.71 20.93 -26.74
CA SER A 66 3.91 21.14 -27.56
C SER A 66 3.89 20.28 -28.83
N ASN A 67 3.54 19.00 -28.71
CA ASN A 67 3.47 18.09 -29.85
C ASN A 67 2.41 18.53 -30.87
N ASN A 68 1.23 18.93 -30.39
CA ASN A 68 0.16 19.42 -31.24
C ASN A 68 0.56 20.70 -31.98
N ASN A 69 1.22 21.64 -31.29
CA ASN A 69 1.72 22.87 -31.91
C ASN A 69 2.82 22.61 -32.97
N GLN A 70 3.52 21.48 -32.85
CA GLN A 70 4.51 21.02 -33.83
C GLN A 70 3.89 20.17 -34.97
N GLY A 71 2.56 19.99 -34.98
CA GLY A 71 1.87 19.20 -36.00
C GLY A 71 1.99 17.68 -35.84
N LEU A 72 2.43 17.21 -34.66
CA LEU A 72 2.48 15.79 -34.31
C LEU A 72 1.22 15.36 -33.56
N HIS A 73 1.00 14.04 -33.45
CA HIS A 73 -0.02 13.51 -32.55
C HIS A 73 0.27 13.86 -31.08
N HIS A 74 -0.71 13.84 -30.19
CA HIS A 74 -0.53 14.18 -28.77
C HIS A 74 0.56 13.33 -28.07
N SER A 75 0.78 12.10 -28.56
CA SER A 75 1.82 11.18 -28.10
C SER A 75 3.20 11.41 -28.73
N GLY A 76 3.36 12.40 -29.61
CA GLY A 76 4.59 12.68 -30.36
C GLY A 76 4.78 11.83 -31.62
N LYS A 77 3.84 10.94 -31.94
CA LYS A 77 3.90 10.09 -33.14
C LYS A 77 3.64 10.92 -34.41
N GLY A 78 4.49 10.71 -35.42
CA GLY A 78 4.38 11.33 -36.74
C GLY A 78 3.66 10.45 -37.78
N ALA A 79 3.67 10.88 -39.04
CA ALA A 79 2.97 10.20 -40.13
C ALA A 79 3.44 8.74 -40.36
N PHE A 80 4.75 8.47 -40.26
CA PHE A 80 5.29 7.11 -40.42
C PHE A 80 4.72 6.14 -39.38
N ALA A 81 4.75 6.51 -38.10
CA ALA A 81 4.21 5.68 -37.03
C ALA A 81 2.71 5.41 -37.23
N ARG A 82 1.94 6.43 -37.65
CA ARG A 82 0.52 6.29 -37.98
C ARG A 82 0.28 5.33 -39.16
N GLU A 83 1.14 5.35 -40.17
CA GLU A 83 1.02 4.45 -41.32
C GLU A 83 1.40 3.01 -40.96
N MET A 84 2.41 2.81 -40.11
CA MET A 84 2.75 1.49 -39.58
C MET A 84 1.60 0.91 -38.75
N GLU A 85 0.98 1.73 -37.89
CA GLU A 85 -0.23 1.34 -37.15
C GLU A 85 -1.40 1.02 -38.09
N ARG A 86 -1.60 1.82 -39.16
CA ARG A 86 -2.62 1.55 -40.18
C ARG A 86 -2.42 0.18 -40.86
N LYS A 87 -1.16 -0.22 -41.06
CA LYS A 87 -0.79 -1.54 -41.60
C LYS A 87 -0.83 -2.66 -40.55
N GLY A 88 -1.18 -2.36 -39.30
CA GLY A 88 -1.20 -3.33 -38.20
C GLY A 88 0.20 -3.75 -37.72
N ILE A 89 1.24 -2.98 -38.07
CA ILE A 89 2.62 -3.27 -37.68
C ILE A 89 2.91 -2.58 -36.35
N GLN A 90 3.50 -3.33 -35.41
CA GLN A 90 3.93 -2.80 -34.13
C GLN A 90 5.06 -1.77 -34.32
N VAL A 91 4.84 -0.55 -33.81
CA VAL A 91 5.79 0.56 -33.93
C VAL A 91 6.88 0.48 -32.85
N ASP A 92 6.47 0.29 -31.60
CA ASP A 92 7.39 0.32 -30.46
C ASP A 92 8.14 -1.01 -30.34
N LYS A 93 9.47 -0.95 -30.17
CA LYS A 93 10.31 -2.15 -29.99
C LYS A 93 9.89 -2.97 -28.75
N TYR A 94 9.49 -2.29 -27.68
CA TYR A 94 9.07 -2.90 -26.42
C TYR A 94 7.69 -2.38 -26.01
N PRO A 95 6.60 -3.15 -26.22
CA PRO A 95 5.26 -2.74 -25.85
C PRO A 95 5.05 -2.97 -24.34
N LEU A 96 5.22 -1.92 -23.54
CA LEU A 96 5.08 -2.01 -22.09
C LEU A 96 3.63 -2.32 -21.67
N THR A 97 3.47 -2.96 -20.52
CA THR A 97 2.17 -3.31 -19.94
C THR A 97 1.29 -2.06 -19.79
N THR A 98 0.05 -2.13 -20.29
CA THR A 98 -0.92 -1.04 -20.20
C THR A 98 -1.58 -0.97 -18.82
N THR A 99 -2.31 0.11 -18.56
CA THR A 99 -3.11 0.26 -17.32
C THR A 99 -4.12 -0.87 -17.13
N THR A 100 -4.70 -1.39 -18.22
CA THR A 100 -5.63 -2.53 -18.17
C THR A 100 -4.91 -3.81 -17.76
N GLY A 101 -3.71 -4.05 -18.32
CA GLY A 101 -2.89 -5.20 -17.94
C GLY A 101 -2.50 -5.16 -16.46
N ALA A 102 -2.02 -4.01 -15.97
CA ALA A 102 -1.66 -3.83 -14.57
C ALA A 102 -2.86 -4.04 -13.62
N ARG A 103 -4.03 -3.45 -13.95
CA ARG A 103 -5.26 -3.63 -13.16
C ARG A 103 -5.73 -5.08 -13.15
N ARG A 104 -5.66 -5.78 -14.29
CA ARG A 104 -6.10 -7.17 -14.38
C ARG A 104 -5.23 -8.11 -13.55
N VAL A 105 -3.91 -7.88 -13.54
CA VAL A 105 -2.99 -8.64 -12.69
C VAL A 105 -3.29 -8.40 -11.22
N ALA A 106 -3.47 -7.14 -10.80
CA ALA A 106 -3.82 -6.81 -9.42
C ALA A 106 -5.15 -7.46 -8.97
N GLU A 107 -6.19 -7.37 -9.81
CA GLU A 107 -7.50 -7.99 -9.57
C GLU A 107 -7.38 -9.51 -9.39
N MET A 108 -6.70 -10.19 -10.32
CA MET A 108 -6.49 -11.63 -10.25
C MET A 108 -5.77 -12.05 -8.96
N VAL A 109 -4.76 -11.29 -8.54
CA VAL A 109 -4.02 -11.55 -7.31
C VAL A 109 -4.92 -11.41 -6.09
N VAL A 110 -5.70 -10.34 -5.99
CA VAL A 110 -6.62 -10.10 -4.86
C VAL A 110 -7.68 -11.20 -4.77
N LEU A 111 -8.31 -11.59 -5.88
CA LEU A 111 -9.29 -12.67 -5.90
C LEU A 111 -8.69 -14.01 -5.47
N ARG A 112 -7.46 -14.31 -5.91
CA ARG A 112 -6.76 -15.51 -5.45
C ARG A 112 -6.46 -15.45 -3.96
N ARG A 113 -6.07 -14.30 -3.42
CA ARG A 113 -5.80 -14.12 -1.98
C ARG A 113 -7.06 -14.36 -1.16
N GLN A 114 -8.18 -13.79 -1.58
CA GLN A 114 -9.47 -14.01 -0.92
C GLN A 114 -9.83 -15.50 -0.86
N LYS A 115 -9.71 -16.23 -1.98
CA LYS A 115 -9.98 -17.68 -1.99
C LYS A 115 -9.06 -18.45 -1.05
N LEU A 116 -7.79 -18.06 -0.94
CA LEU A 116 -6.84 -18.68 -0.02
C LEU A 116 -7.17 -18.36 1.44
N GLU A 117 -7.64 -17.14 1.72
CA GLU A 117 -8.08 -16.71 3.05
C GLU A 117 -9.31 -17.50 3.50
N ASP A 118 -10.29 -17.70 2.61
CA ASP A 118 -11.48 -18.52 2.89
C ASP A 118 -11.09 -19.99 3.20
N MET A 119 -10.26 -20.59 2.34
CA MET A 119 -9.77 -21.95 2.56
C MET A 119 -8.96 -22.07 3.86
N SER A 120 -8.13 -21.07 4.15
CA SER A 120 -7.34 -21.02 5.38
C SER A 120 -8.26 -20.89 6.61
N ALA A 121 -9.29 -20.06 6.54
CA ALA A 121 -10.24 -19.87 7.63
C ALA A 121 -10.96 -21.17 7.99
N ASP A 122 -11.41 -21.94 6.99
CA ASP A 122 -12.06 -23.23 7.19
C ASP A 122 -11.12 -24.27 7.82
N LEU A 123 -9.88 -24.36 7.31
CA LEU A 123 -8.89 -25.28 7.84
C LEU A 123 -8.49 -24.91 9.27
N MET A 124 -8.29 -23.61 9.55
CA MET A 124 -7.98 -23.10 10.88
C MET A 124 -9.14 -23.29 11.85
N ALA A 125 -10.40 -23.20 11.40
CA ALA A 125 -11.55 -23.51 12.23
C ALA A 125 -11.57 -24.99 12.62
N LYS A 126 -11.41 -25.90 11.65
CA LYS A 126 -11.33 -27.36 11.92
C LYS A 126 -10.17 -27.71 12.85
N GLN A 127 -9.00 -27.13 12.60
CA GLN A 127 -7.82 -27.37 13.42
C GLN A 127 -8.03 -26.84 14.84
N ARG A 128 -8.57 -25.63 15.01
CA ARG A 128 -8.87 -25.05 16.34
C ARG A 128 -9.82 -25.92 17.16
N GLU A 129 -10.86 -26.45 16.54
CA GLU A 129 -11.78 -27.39 17.22
C GLU A 129 -11.07 -28.69 17.60
N SER A 130 -10.21 -29.25 16.73
CA SER A 130 -9.47 -30.47 17.05
C SER A 130 -8.44 -30.32 18.18
N VAL A 131 -7.90 -29.12 18.38
CA VAL A 131 -6.90 -28.85 19.44
C VAL A 131 -7.51 -28.20 20.68
N LYS A 132 -8.84 -28.06 20.73
CA LYS A 132 -9.52 -27.43 21.87
C LYS A 132 -9.32 -28.28 23.12
N LEU A 133 -8.69 -27.72 24.13
CA LEU A 133 -8.43 -28.38 25.40
C LEU A 133 -9.53 -28.05 26.40
N GLU A 134 -9.87 -29.00 27.27
CA GLU A 134 -10.86 -28.73 28.33
C GLU A 134 -10.32 -27.77 29.38
N LYS A 135 -9.02 -27.88 29.69
CA LYS A 135 -8.29 -27.05 30.66
C LYS A 135 -7.03 -26.44 30.02
N PRO A 136 -6.56 -25.30 30.51
CA PRO A 136 -5.29 -24.72 30.07
C PRO A 136 -4.12 -25.68 30.30
N SER A 137 -3.10 -25.59 29.45
CA SER A 137 -1.85 -26.31 29.65
C SER A 137 -0.90 -25.50 30.54
N LYS A 138 0.36 -25.94 30.64
CA LYS A 138 1.42 -25.34 31.47
C LYS A 138 1.66 -23.83 31.27
N TRP A 139 1.12 -23.22 30.20
CA TRP A 139 1.19 -21.75 30.05
C TRP A 139 0.38 -21.00 31.12
N PHE A 140 -0.63 -21.64 31.72
CA PHE A 140 -1.45 -21.07 32.80
C PHE A 140 -0.77 -21.34 34.17
N ASP A 141 0.45 -20.82 34.31
CA ASP A 141 1.30 -20.95 35.49
C ASP A 141 1.84 -19.56 35.87
N GLU A 142 1.67 -19.18 37.13
CA GLU A 142 2.10 -17.89 37.67
C GLU A 142 3.43 -17.95 38.45
N SER A 143 4.12 -19.09 38.40
CA SER A 143 5.42 -19.28 39.08
C SER A 143 6.48 -18.24 38.70
N LYS A 144 6.41 -17.69 37.48
CA LYS A 144 7.35 -16.67 36.95
C LYS A 144 6.79 -15.25 36.95
N GLY A 145 5.55 -15.06 37.38
CA GLY A 145 4.84 -13.77 37.35
C GLY A 145 3.34 -13.93 37.11
N PRO A 146 2.54 -12.92 37.46
CA PRO A 146 1.08 -12.99 37.37
C PRO A 146 0.59 -13.06 35.92
N LEU A 147 -0.55 -13.73 35.70
CA LEU A 147 -1.23 -13.73 34.42
C LEU A 147 -1.85 -12.35 34.11
N ASN A 148 -2.05 -12.06 32.82
CA ASN A 148 -2.75 -10.85 32.39
C ASN A 148 -4.26 -11.11 32.30
N PRO A 149 -5.11 -10.50 33.15
CA PRO A 149 -6.55 -10.76 33.14
C PRO A 149 -7.23 -10.43 31.81
N ARG A 150 -6.73 -9.43 31.06
CA ARG A 150 -7.28 -9.09 29.74
C ARG A 150 -7.04 -10.20 28.71
N PHE A 151 -5.87 -10.83 28.76
CA PHE A 151 -5.53 -11.94 27.89
C PHE A 151 -6.33 -13.20 28.28
N VAL A 152 -6.43 -13.50 29.57
CA VAL A 152 -7.23 -14.61 30.10
C VAL A 152 -8.70 -14.49 29.67
N LYS A 153 -9.27 -13.28 29.74
CA LYS A 153 -10.63 -13.00 29.24
C LYS A 153 -10.78 -13.33 27.75
N ALA A 154 -9.81 -12.95 26.93
CA ALA A 154 -9.80 -13.26 25.50
C ALA A 154 -9.64 -14.76 25.20
N MET A 155 -8.95 -15.50 26.09
CA MET A 155 -8.72 -16.93 25.95
C MET A 155 -9.87 -17.81 26.44
N GLN A 156 -10.79 -17.28 27.26
CA GLN A 156 -11.93 -18.04 27.82
C GLN A 156 -12.73 -18.86 26.79
N PRO A 157 -13.05 -18.38 25.57
CA PRO A 157 -13.81 -19.16 24.58
C PRO A 157 -13.11 -20.46 24.12
N HIS A 158 -11.80 -20.55 24.34
CA HIS A 158 -10.99 -21.72 23.97
C HIS A 158 -11.05 -22.86 25.00
N TYR A 159 -11.56 -22.61 26.21
CA TYR A 159 -11.60 -23.60 27.29
C TYR A 159 -13.03 -23.83 27.79
N LYS A 160 -13.29 -25.01 28.36
CA LYS A 160 -14.61 -25.33 28.95
C LYS A 160 -14.70 -24.85 30.40
N VAL A 161 -13.59 -24.91 31.14
CA VAL A 161 -13.52 -24.44 32.53
C VAL A 161 -13.46 -22.91 32.58
N ASN A 162 -14.01 -22.31 33.64
CA ASN A 162 -13.81 -20.89 33.87
C ASN A 162 -12.34 -20.65 34.26
N ILE A 163 -11.64 -19.86 33.44
CA ILE A 163 -10.24 -19.47 33.68
C ILE A 163 -10.12 -18.01 34.09
N GLN A 164 -11.21 -17.23 34.02
CA GLN A 164 -11.21 -15.80 34.32
C GLN A 164 -11.11 -15.51 35.82
N ASP A 165 -11.64 -16.41 36.65
CA ASP A 165 -11.66 -16.25 38.10
C ASP A 165 -10.29 -16.66 38.66
N LEU A 166 -9.35 -15.72 38.66
CA LEU A 166 -8.03 -15.90 39.25
C LEU A 166 -8.10 -15.70 40.77
N PRO A 167 -7.56 -16.64 41.57
CA PRO A 167 -7.44 -16.47 43.01
C PRO A 167 -6.39 -15.41 43.36
N GLU A 168 -6.42 -14.90 44.60
CA GLU A 168 -5.40 -13.96 45.10
C GLU A 168 -4.03 -14.61 45.27
N THR A 169 -3.99 -15.93 45.47
CA THR A 169 -2.75 -16.71 45.58
C THR A 169 -2.24 -17.13 44.20
N PRO A 170 -0.92 -17.03 43.92
CA PRO A 170 -0.37 -17.42 42.63
C PRO A 170 -0.71 -18.86 42.25
N ILE A 171 -1.26 -19.05 41.05
CA ILE A 171 -1.54 -20.38 40.52
C ILE A 171 -0.23 -21.03 40.11
N VAL A 172 0.14 -22.16 40.72
CA VAL A 172 1.31 -22.94 40.31
C VAL A 172 0.85 -24.20 39.60
N TYR A 173 1.29 -24.38 38.35
CA TYR A 173 0.96 -25.58 37.58
C TYR A 173 1.77 -26.77 38.09
N HIS A 174 1.12 -27.72 38.75
CA HIS A 174 1.73 -28.98 39.20
C HIS A 174 1.56 -30.05 38.11
N ASN A 175 2.70 -30.61 37.66
CA ASN A 175 2.74 -31.68 36.66
C ASN A 175 2.09 -32.97 37.16
#